data_AF-U2RJ10-F1
#
_entry.id   AF-U2RJ10-F1
#
_cell.length_a   1.000
_cell.length_b   1.000
_cell.length_c   1.000
_cell.angle_alpha   90.00
_cell.angle_beta   90.00
_cell.angle_gamma   90.00
#
_symmetry.space_group_name_H-M   'P 1'
#
loop_
_entity.id
_entity.type
_entity.pdbx_description
1 polymer ?
#
loop_
_entity_poly.entity_id
_entity_poly.type
_entity_poly.pdbx_seq_one_letter_code
_entity_poly.pdbx_strand_id
1 'polypeptide(L)'
;MGISFSNIGTVGREQLITSGSNGEPNWSYIPSKGKSTRTQTEFVSEIKKLAQKAANATDKTEQDAISRQLLQLRAEYLSEVAPDRKQLYQQAKSAMKNQNANPKCKGIGELTLLDFLEQAEGKNQNLADKQIALAGGGTLNFTILTSGGYGVQIQSQGVNVLLNTGAGWGYEMTPAELTKKDEFYSKNGWC
;
A
#
# COMPACT_ATOMS: atom_id res chain seq x y z
N MET A 1 -22.84 21.89 -1.89
CA MET A 1 -21.51 22.21 -1.37
C MET A 1 -20.72 20.91 -1.40
N GLY A 2 -19.87 20.74 -2.42
CA GLY A 2 -19.02 19.56 -2.57
C GLY A 2 -17.82 19.70 -1.64
N ILE A 3 -17.51 18.65 -0.89
CA ILE A 3 -16.27 18.56 -0.11
C ILE A 3 -15.13 18.30 -1.09
N SER A 4 -14.54 19.39 -1.60
CA SER A 4 -13.37 19.33 -2.46
C SER A 4 -12.14 18.91 -1.63
N PHE A 5 -11.64 17.70 -1.88
CA PHE A 5 -10.32 17.25 -1.41
C PHE A 5 -9.18 17.84 -2.24
N SER A 6 -9.33 19.07 -2.71
CA SER A 6 -8.28 19.75 -3.45
C SER A 6 -7.29 20.38 -2.48
N ASN A 7 -6.02 20.08 -2.71
CA ASN A 7 -4.81 20.67 -2.11
C ASN A 7 -4.19 19.88 -0.95
N ILE A 8 -3.52 18.77 -1.25
CA ILE A 8 -2.25 18.34 -0.63
C ILE A 8 -1.59 17.41 -1.65
N GLY A 9 -0.28 17.56 -1.92
CA GLY A 9 0.48 16.71 -2.83
C GLY A 9 0.20 15.22 -2.60
N THR A 10 -0.66 14.66 -3.46
CA THR A 10 -1.50 13.49 -3.16
C THR A 10 -0.69 12.22 -3.01
N VAL A 11 0.52 12.19 -3.57
CA VAL A 11 1.43 11.05 -3.51
C VAL A 11 2.13 10.94 -2.15
N GLY A 12 2.46 12.06 -1.49
CA GLY A 12 3.27 12.05 -0.27
C GLY A 12 2.51 11.64 0.99
N ARG A 13 1.27 12.13 1.18
CA ARG A 13 0.48 11.84 2.40
C ARG A 13 -0.12 10.43 2.38
N GLU A 14 -0.54 9.94 1.21
CA GLU A 14 -1.03 8.56 1.06
C GLU A 14 0.12 7.55 1.28
N GLN A 15 1.31 7.79 0.73
CA GLN A 15 2.50 6.93 0.96
C GLN A 15 2.93 6.86 2.44
N LEU A 16 2.85 7.99 3.16
CA LEU A 16 3.17 8.04 4.59
C LEU A 16 2.20 7.20 5.44
N ILE A 17 0.91 7.20 5.15
CA ILE A 17 -0.06 6.41 5.91
C ILE A 17 -0.07 4.92 5.51
N THR A 18 0.34 4.61 4.27
CA THR A 18 0.51 3.23 3.79
C THR A 18 1.81 2.59 4.27
N SER A 19 2.58 3.28 5.08
CA SER A 19 3.76 2.76 5.79
C SER A 19 3.44 2.53 7.27
N GLY A 20 3.80 1.36 7.79
CA GLY A 20 3.72 1.02 9.20
C GLY A 20 4.94 1.54 9.98
N SER A 21 4.80 1.67 11.30
CA SER A 21 5.88 2.13 12.18
C SER A 21 7.07 1.16 12.28
N ASN A 22 6.90 -0.07 11.82
CA ASN A 22 7.91 -1.13 11.75
C ASN A 22 8.61 -1.21 10.38
N GLY A 23 8.36 -0.25 9.48
CA GLY A 23 8.92 -0.28 8.12
C GLY A 23 8.20 -1.24 7.16
N GLU A 24 7.13 -1.93 7.58
CA GLU A 24 6.29 -2.76 6.70
C GLU A 24 5.13 -1.96 6.10
N PRO A 25 4.43 -2.47 5.06
CA PRO A 25 3.25 -1.81 4.53
C PRO A 25 2.11 -1.76 5.57
N ASN A 26 1.44 -0.62 5.67
CA ASN A 26 0.25 -0.46 6.49
C ASN A 26 -1.00 -0.95 5.75
N TRP A 27 -1.32 -2.22 5.99
CA TRP A 27 -2.45 -2.91 5.39
C TRP A 27 -3.82 -2.33 5.71
N SER A 28 -3.95 -1.43 6.69
CA SER A 28 -5.20 -0.74 6.99
C SER A 28 -5.61 0.25 5.89
N TYR A 29 -4.65 0.80 5.15
CA TYR A 29 -4.90 1.78 4.08
C TYR A 29 -4.59 1.26 2.67
N ILE A 30 -3.90 0.13 2.57
CA ILE A 30 -3.65 -0.55 1.31
C ILE A 30 -4.81 -1.53 1.03
N PRO A 31 -5.52 -1.43 -0.11
CA PRO A 31 -6.48 -2.43 -0.53
C PRO A 31 -5.76 -3.76 -0.81
N SER A 32 -6.28 -4.86 -0.32
CA SER A 32 -5.76 -6.20 -0.65
C SER A 32 -6.92 -7.17 -0.66
N LYS A 33 -6.86 -8.16 -1.55
CA LYS A 33 -7.87 -9.21 -1.65
C LYS A 33 -8.25 -9.78 -0.28
N GLY A 34 -9.55 -10.00 -0.07
CA GLY A 34 -10.08 -10.65 1.13
C GLY A 34 -10.06 -9.78 2.39
N LYS A 35 -9.89 -8.45 2.27
CA LYS A 35 -9.92 -7.53 3.41
C LYS A 35 -11.35 -7.18 3.86
N SER A 36 -12.34 -7.19 2.97
CA SER A 36 -13.71 -6.88 3.34
C SER A 36 -14.40 -8.06 4.01
N THR A 37 -14.99 -7.78 5.17
CA THR A 37 -15.95 -8.67 5.85
C THR A 37 -17.33 -8.04 5.92
N ARG A 38 -17.52 -6.85 5.33
CA ARG A 38 -18.72 -6.02 5.42
C ARG A 38 -19.57 -6.13 4.17
N THR A 39 -20.87 -6.03 4.36
CA THR A 39 -21.87 -5.94 3.29
C THR A 39 -21.94 -4.53 2.70
N GLN A 40 -22.49 -4.40 1.49
CA GLN A 40 -22.65 -3.11 0.82
C GLN A 40 -23.48 -2.10 1.65
N THR A 41 -24.50 -2.57 2.37
CA THR A 41 -25.36 -1.74 3.22
C THR A 41 -24.60 -1.19 4.43
N GLU A 42 -23.71 -1.98 5.04
CA GLU A 42 -22.84 -1.53 6.11
C GLU A 42 -21.86 -0.44 5.65
N PHE A 43 -21.28 -0.59 4.46
CA PHE A 43 -20.43 0.44 3.86
C PHE A 43 -21.18 1.76 3.67
N VAL A 44 -22.37 1.72 3.07
CA VAL A 44 -23.18 2.93 2.83
C VAL A 44 -23.56 3.60 4.16
N SER A 45 -23.89 2.82 5.19
CA SER A 45 -24.20 3.33 6.53
C SER A 45 -23.01 4.05 7.16
N GLU A 46 -21.82 3.43 7.15
CA GLU A 46 -20.61 4.03 7.73
C GLU A 46 -20.17 5.29 6.95
N ILE A 47 -20.23 5.26 5.62
CA ILE A 47 -19.87 6.43 4.81
C ILE A 47 -20.84 7.59 5.06
N LYS A 48 -22.14 7.32 5.17
CA LYS A 48 -23.14 8.35 5.52
C LYS A 48 -22.88 8.96 6.90
N LYS A 49 -22.52 8.13 7.88
CA LYS A 49 -22.14 8.57 9.23
C LYS A 49 -20.89 9.44 9.20
N LEU A 50 -19.86 9.06 8.44
CA LEU A 50 -18.67 9.88 8.25
C LEU A 50 -18.97 11.19 7.52
N ALA A 51 -19.88 11.18 6.54
CA ALA A 51 -20.26 12.37 5.80
C ALA A 51 -20.96 13.39 6.71
N GLN A 52 -21.87 12.92 7.55
CA GLN A 52 -22.54 13.75 8.55
C GLN A 52 -21.54 14.29 9.58
N LYS A 53 -20.59 13.46 10.02
CA LYS A 53 -19.53 13.91 10.92
C LYS A 53 -18.62 14.95 10.26
N ALA A 54 -18.28 14.77 8.99
CA ALA A 54 -17.48 15.71 8.20
C ALA A 54 -18.18 17.07 8.07
N ALA A 55 -19.49 17.07 7.83
CA ALA A 55 -20.30 18.29 7.72
C ALA A 55 -20.35 19.09 9.04
N ASN A 56 -20.19 18.42 10.18
CA ASN A 56 -20.24 19.04 11.51
C ASN A 56 -18.84 19.34 12.10
N ALA A 57 -17.77 18.86 11.47
CA ALA A 57 -16.41 18.99 11.99
C ALA A 57 -15.87 20.41 11.76
N THR A 58 -15.58 21.13 12.84
CA THR A 58 -15.11 22.51 12.81
C THR A 58 -13.59 22.65 12.93
N ASP A 59 -12.89 21.63 13.43
CA ASP A 59 -11.43 21.65 13.57
C ASP A 59 -10.72 20.69 12.59
N LYS A 60 -9.48 21.04 12.29
CA LYS A 60 -8.64 20.33 11.32
C LYS A 60 -8.26 18.91 11.78
N THR A 61 -8.20 18.66 13.09
CA THR A 61 -7.81 17.36 13.65
C THR A 61 -8.94 16.35 13.47
N GLU A 62 -10.18 16.76 13.73
CA GLU A 62 -11.36 15.97 13.47
C GLU A 62 -11.54 15.66 11.99
N GLN A 63 -11.32 16.65 11.11
CA GLN A 63 -11.35 16.45 9.66
C GLN A 63 -10.28 15.45 9.19
N ASP A 64 -9.07 15.53 9.74
CA ASP A 64 -7.98 14.58 9.45
C ASP A 64 -8.33 13.16 9.95
N ALA A 65 -8.94 13.02 11.13
CA ALA A 65 -9.39 11.73 11.64
C ALA A 65 -10.49 11.10 10.77
N ILE A 66 -11.45 11.91 10.33
CA ILE A 66 -12.53 11.47 9.41
C ILE A 66 -11.95 11.05 8.06
N SER A 67 -10.98 11.81 7.54
CA SER A 67 -10.29 11.48 6.30
C SER A 67 -9.58 10.14 6.38
N ARG A 68 -8.90 9.85 7.50
CA ARG A 68 -8.26 8.55 7.74
C ARG A 68 -9.29 7.41 7.79
N GLN A 69 -10.43 7.59 8.47
CA GLN A 69 -11.49 6.59 8.52
C GLN A 69 -12.08 6.31 7.13
N LEU A 70 -12.28 7.34 6.31
CA LEU A 70 -12.73 7.18 4.93
C LEU A 70 -11.73 6.36 4.10
N LEU A 71 -10.44 6.65 4.24
CA LEU A 71 -9.39 5.92 3.50
C LEU A 71 -9.34 4.44 3.90
N GLN A 72 -9.60 4.11 5.17
CA GLN A 72 -9.73 2.71 5.61
C GLN A 72 -10.93 2.02 4.97
N LEU A 73 -12.10 2.67 4.98
CA LEU A 73 -13.32 2.14 4.35
C LEU A 73 -13.15 1.96 2.85
N ARG A 74 -12.52 2.92 2.17
CA ARG A 74 -12.19 2.80 0.75
C ARG A 74 -11.29 1.59 0.51
N ALA A 75 -10.23 1.42 1.31
CA ALA A 75 -9.32 0.29 1.15
C ALA A 75 -10.01 -1.06 1.37
N GLU A 76 -11.02 -1.11 2.24
CA GLU A 76 -11.84 -2.29 2.45
C GLU A 76 -12.84 -2.52 1.31
N TYR A 77 -13.54 -1.47 0.85
CA TYR A 77 -14.47 -1.55 -0.28
C TYR A 77 -13.79 -2.01 -1.57
N LEU A 78 -12.58 -1.50 -1.82
CA LEU A 78 -11.76 -1.87 -2.98
C LEU A 78 -11.20 -3.29 -2.92
N SER A 79 -11.19 -3.92 -1.73
CA SER A 79 -10.59 -5.24 -1.53
C SER A 79 -11.20 -6.36 -2.36
N GLU A 80 -12.43 -6.19 -2.82
CA GLU A 80 -13.14 -7.18 -3.65
C GLU A 80 -12.49 -7.34 -5.02
N VAL A 81 -11.98 -6.24 -5.60
CA VAL A 81 -11.35 -6.21 -6.92
C VAL A 81 -9.83 -6.00 -6.84
N ALA A 82 -9.31 -5.79 -5.63
CA ALA A 82 -7.89 -5.62 -5.40
C ALA A 82 -7.11 -6.92 -5.65
N PRO A 83 -5.88 -6.84 -6.19
CA PRO A 83 -4.95 -7.96 -6.16
C PRO A 83 -4.61 -8.35 -4.71
N ASP A 84 -4.11 -9.57 -4.51
CA ASP A 84 -3.63 -10.03 -3.21
C ASP A 84 -2.24 -9.46 -2.89
N ARG A 85 -2.21 -8.15 -2.60
CA ARG A 85 -0.98 -7.41 -2.29
C ARG A 85 -0.26 -7.98 -1.08
N LYS A 86 -1.01 -8.45 -0.07
CA LYS A 86 -0.44 -9.10 1.13
C LYS A 86 0.29 -10.39 0.76
N GLN A 87 -0.33 -11.26 -0.02
CA GLN A 87 0.30 -12.50 -0.45
C GLN A 87 1.54 -12.21 -1.31
N LEU A 88 1.46 -11.25 -2.25
CA LEU A 88 2.61 -10.87 -3.08
C LEU A 88 3.78 -10.30 -2.25
N TYR A 89 3.49 -9.46 -1.24
CA TYR A 89 4.51 -8.99 -0.30
C TYR A 89 5.18 -10.12 0.48
N GLN A 90 4.41 -11.10 0.97
CA GLN A 90 4.96 -12.25 1.69
C GLN A 90 5.79 -13.17 0.78
N GLN A 91 5.39 -13.32 -0.48
CA GLN A 91 6.18 -14.04 -1.48
C GLN A 91 7.48 -13.31 -1.77
N ALA A 92 7.45 -11.99 -1.94
CA ALA A 92 8.64 -11.17 -2.11
C ALA A 92 9.58 -11.33 -0.91
N LYS A 93 9.08 -11.16 0.33
CA LYS A 93 9.86 -11.35 1.57
C LYS A 93 10.52 -12.74 1.63
N SER A 94 9.78 -13.79 1.28
CA SER A 94 10.30 -15.17 1.26
C SER A 94 11.34 -15.42 0.16
N ALA A 95 11.13 -14.87 -1.04
CA ALA A 95 12.05 -15.02 -2.15
C ALA A 95 13.43 -14.40 -1.83
N MET A 96 13.44 -13.27 -1.12
CA MET A 96 14.68 -12.61 -0.68
C MET A 96 15.43 -13.40 0.39
N LYS A 97 14.71 -14.00 1.35
CA LYS A 97 15.32 -14.90 2.34
C LYS A 97 16.04 -16.07 1.68
N ASN A 98 15.46 -16.65 0.62
CA ASN A 98 16.04 -17.80 -0.08
C ASN A 98 17.25 -17.46 -0.95
N GLN A 99 17.40 -16.20 -1.40
CA GLN A 99 18.61 -15.77 -2.12
C GLN A 99 19.82 -15.58 -1.20
N ASN A 100 19.61 -15.26 0.07
CA ASN A 100 20.66 -15.13 1.06
C ASN A 100 20.95 -16.48 1.74
N ALA A 101 21.55 -17.42 1.01
CA ALA A 101 22.03 -18.71 1.54
C ALA A 101 23.29 -18.56 2.43
N ASN A 102 23.47 -17.45 3.17
CA ASN A 102 24.62 -17.26 4.06
C ASN A 102 24.31 -17.85 5.45
N PRO A 103 25.00 -18.93 5.90
CA PRO A 103 24.72 -19.60 7.17
C PRO A 103 24.96 -18.73 8.42
N LYS A 104 25.63 -17.57 8.26
CA LYS A 104 25.92 -16.63 9.36
C LYS A 104 24.72 -15.79 9.80
N CYS A 105 23.62 -15.78 9.04
CA CYS A 105 22.37 -15.12 9.43
C CYS A 105 21.47 -16.07 10.24
N LYS A 106 22.02 -16.73 11.27
CA LYS A 106 21.25 -17.29 12.39
C LYS A 106 21.05 -16.20 13.44
N GLY A 107 20.42 -15.10 13.04
CA GLY A 107 19.88 -14.11 13.94
C GLY A 107 18.37 -14.32 14.01
N ILE A 108 17.87 -14.54 15.22
CA ILE A 108 16.46 -14.69 15.66
C ILE A 108 15.58 -13.46 15.34
N GLY A 109 15.63 -12.96 14.11
CA GLY A 109 14.84 -11.85 13.61
C GLY A 109 14.33 -12.15 12.20
N GLU A 110 13.06 -11.89 11.96
CA GLU A 110 12.44 -12.10 10.66
C GLU A 110 12.92 -11.03 9.66
N LEU A 111 13.90 -11.34 8.80
CA LEU A 111 14.43 -10.39 7.79
C LEU A 111 13.29 -9.76 6.95
N THR A 112 13.22 -8.44 6.96
CA THR A 112 12.28 -7.66 6.14
C THR A 112 12.84 -7.37 4.75
N LEU A 113 11.98 -6.92 3.83
CA LEU A 113 12.44 -6.48 2.50
C LEU A 113 13.43 -5.31 2.62
N LEU A 114 13.26 -4.41 3.59
CA LEU A 114 14.16 -3.27 3.79
C LEU A 114 15.53 -3.72 4.29
N ASP A 115 15.58 -4.63 5.26
CA ASP A 115 16.85 -5.18 5.78
C ASP A 115 17.69 -5.85 4.69
N PHE A 116 17.02 -6.51 3.72
CA PHE A 116 17.69 -7.08 2.56
C PHE A 116 18.36 -6.01 1.70
N LEU A 117 17.66 -4.91 1.42
CA LEU A 117 18.16 -3.82 0.57
C LEU A 117 19.38 -3.16 1.23
N GLU A 118 19.29 -2.85 2.52
CA GLU A 118 20.39 -2.30 3.31
C GLU A 118 21.62 -3.22 3.28
N GLN A 119 21.42 -4.54 3.43
CA GLN A 119 22.52 -5.49 3.36
C GLN A 119 23.17 -5.56 1.97
N ALA A 120 22.40 -5.46 0.91
CA ALA A 120 22.90 -5.53 -0.46
C ALA A 120 23.72 -4.29 -0.84
N GLU A 121 23.34 -3.11 -0.34
CA GLU A 121 24.12 -1.87 -0.47
C GLU A 121 25.52 -2.03 0.14
N GLY A 122 25.62 -2.58 1.35
CA GLY A 122 26.90 -2.81 2.02
C GLY A 122 27.81 -3.84 1.33
N LYS A 123 27.28 -4.68 0.44
CA LYS A 123 28.01 -5.74 -0.27
C LYS A 123 28.33 -5.43 -1.73
N ASN A 124 28.00 -4.22 -2.21
CA ASN A 124 28.24 -3.80 -3.60
C ASN A 124 27.62 -4.77 -4.64
N GLN A 125 26.48 -5.39 -4.29
CA GLN A 125 25.73 -6.22 -5.23
C GLN A 125 24.82 -5.31 -6.06
N ASN A 126 24.93 -5.36 -7.39
CA ASN A 126 23.97 -4.69 -8.26
C ASN A 126 22.64 -5.48 -8.25
N LEU A 127 21.63 -4.91 -7.58
CA LEU A 127 20.29 -5.50 -7.54
C LEU A 127 19.38 -4.99 -8.66
N ALA A 128 19.70 -3.88 -9.30
CA ALA A 128 18.81 -3.22 -10.26
C ALA A 128 18.49 -4.09 -11.48
N ASP A 129 19.43 -4.95 -11.86
CA ASP A 129 19.27 -5.89 -12.98
C ASP A 129 18.56 -7.19 -12.56
N LYS A 130 18.25 -7.37 -11.28
CA LYS A 130 17.60 -8.58 -10.77
C LYS A 130 16.09 -8.45 -10.80
N GLN A 131 15.48 -9.46 -11.39
CA GLN A 131 14.05 -9.66 -11.43
C GLN A 131 13.71 -11.04 -10.84
N ILE A 132 12.72 -11.11 -9.95
CA ILE A 132 12.32 -12.36 -9.31
C ILE A 132 10.83 -12.59 -9.57
N ALA A 133 10.51 -13.68 -10.25
CA ALA A 133 9.14 -14.11 -10.47
C ALA A 133 8.51 -14.58 -9.14
N LEU A 134 7.28 -14.14 -8.88
CA LEU A 134 6.50 -14.51 -7.71
C LEU A 134 5.42 -15.53 -8.13
N ALA A 135 5.18 -16.54 -7.28
CA ALA A 135 4.22 -17.61 -7.56
C ALA A 135 2.77 -17.11 -7.80
N GLY A 136 2.42 -15.92 -7.33
CA GLY A 136 1.14 -15.25 -7.56
C GLY A 136 1.03 -14.51 -8.90
N GLY A 137 1.93 -14.75 -9.87
CA GLY A 137 1.95 -14.06 -11.17
C GLY A 137 2.48 -12.62 -11.10
N GLY A 138 3.04 -12.23 -9.97
CA GLY A 138 3.73 -10.95 -9.80
C GLY A 138 5.23 -11.07 -10.05
N THR A 139 5.89 -9.92 -10.07
CA THR A 139 7.34 -9.83 -10.23
C THR A 139 7.91 -8.83 -9.24
N LEU A 140 9.01 -9.20 -8.60
CA LEU A 140 9.77 -8.36 -7.70
C LEU A 140 10.96 -7.76 -8.46
N ASN A 141 11.02 -6.44 -8.50
CA ASN A 141 12.08 -5.64 -9.10
C ASN A 141 12.75 -4.75 -8.04
N PHE A 142 14.00 -4.40 -8.26
CA PHE A 142 14.75 -3.43 -7.45
C PHE A 142 15.03 -2.19 -8.27
N THR A 143 14.93 -1.03 -7.66
CA THR A 143 15.16 0.25 -8.34
C THR A 143 16.21 1.04 -7.59
N ILE A 144 17.18 1.62 -8.29
CA ILE A 144 18.16 2.51 -7.67
C ILE A 144 17.46 3.83 -7.34
N LEU A 145 17.55 4.25 -6.08
CA LEU A 145 16.96 5.52 -5.64
C LEU A 145 17.90 6.68 -5.99
N THR A 146 17.33 7.84 -6.29
CA THR A 146 18.09 9.05 -6.61
C THR A 146 18.94 9.55 -5.43
N SER A 147 18.55 9.22 -4.21
CA SER A 147 19.30 9.48 -2.97
C SER A 147 20.46 8.52 -2.74
N GLY A 148 20.67 7.55 -3.62
CA GLY A 148 21.46 6.36 -3.34
C GLY A 148 20.63 5.27 -2.66
N GLY A 149 21.09 4.03 -2.81
CA GLY A 149 20.45 2.84 -2.28
C GLY A 149 19.38 2.21 -3.19
N TYR A 150 18.65 1.25 -2.65
CA TYR A 150 17.64 0.49 -3.39
C TYR A 150 16.22 0.68 -2.84
N GLY A 151 15.27 0.81 -3.76
CA GLY A 151 13.84 0.63 -3.54
C GLY A 151 13.37 -0.73 -4.05
N VAL A 152 12.13 -1.06 -3.70
CA VAL A 152 11.50 -2.31 -4.12
C VAL A 152 10.20 -2.02 -4.86
N GLN A 153 9.96 -2.76 -5.94
CA GLN A 153 8.73 -2.71 -6.71
C GLN A 153 8.19 -4.12 -6.87
N ILE A 154 6.94 -4.32 -6.46
CA ILE A 154 6.18 -5.53 -6.72
C ILE A 154 5.18 -5.18 -7.80
N GLN A 155 5.38 -5.77 -8.97
CA GLN A 155 4.51 -5.59 -10.12
C GLN A 155 3.59 -6.79 -10.28
N SER A 156 2.35 -6.55 -10.68
CA SER A 156 1.43 -7.59 -11.15
C SER A 156 0.61 -7.02 -12.28
N GLN A 157 0.51 -7.76 -13.39
CA GLN A 157 -0.22 -7.35 -14.60
C GLN A 157 0.21 -5.95 -15.13
N GLY A 158 1.50 -5.61 -15.00
CA GLY A 158 2.05 -4.33 -15.46
C GLY A 158 1.79 -3.13 -14.52
N VAL A 159 1.19 -3.35 -13.34
CA VAL A 159 0.92 -2.30 -12.34
C VAL A 159 1.84 -2.50 -11.13
N ASN A 160 2.42 -1.42 -10.58
CA ASN A 160 3.19 -1.49 -9.32
C ASN A 160 2.23 -1.64 -8.14
N VAL A 161 1.73 -2.85 -7.94
CA VAL A 161 0.77 -3.16 -6.88
C VAL A 161 1.32 -2.86 -5.49
N LEU A 162 2.63 -2.83 -5.31
CA LEU A 162 3.28 -2.31 -4.11
C LEU A 162 4.66 -1.76 -4.46
N LEU A 163 5.03 -0.61 -3.92
CA LEU A 163 6.35 -0.01 -4.14
C LEU A 163 6.88 0.63 -2.86
N ASN A 164 8.20 0.65 -2.67
CA ASN A 164 8.86 1.47 -1.68
C ASN A 164 10.03 2.21 -2.35
N THR A 165 9.96 3.54 -2.34
CA THR A 165 10.92 4.44 -3.01
C THR A 165 11.84 5.16 -2.02
N GLY A 166 12.00 4.62 -0.81
CA GLY A 166 12.77 5.26 0.27
C GLY A 166 11.98 6.29 1.09
N ALA A 167 10.82 6.74 0.59
CA ALA A 167 9.88 7.60 1.33
C ALA A 167 8.79 6.82 2.07
N GLY A 168 8.82 5.48 1.99
CA GLY A 168 7.79 4.59 2.52
C GLY A 168 7.12 3.74 1.45
N TRP A 169 6.17 2.92 1.88
CA TRP A 169 5.36 2.06 1.04
C TRP A 169 4.25 2.84 0.35
N GLY A 170 4.01 2.55 -0.91
CA GLY A 170 2.87 3.01 -1.71
C GLY A 170 2.31 1.89 -2.57
N TYR A 171 1.20 2.16 -3.26
CA TYR A 171 0.61 1.23 -4.22
C TYR A 171 -0.01 1.99 -5.38
N GLU A 172 0.01 1.37 -6.56
CA GLU A 172 -0.81 1.79 -7.69
C GLU A 172 -2.13 1.01 -7.70
N MET A 173 -3.18 1.66 -8.20
CA MET A 173 -4.49 1.04 -8.39
C MET A 173 -4.57 0.40 -9.77
N THR A 174 -5.10 -0.82 -9.80
CA THR A 174 -5.47 -1.48 -11.04
C THR A 174 -6.67 -0.79 -11.69
N PRO A 175 -6.92 -0.98 -13.01
CA PRO A 175 -8.11 -0.44 -13.67
C PRO A 175 -9.43 -0.83 -13.00
N ALA A 176 -9.52 -2.06 -12.45
CA ALA A 176 -10.70 -2.54 -11.73
C ALA A 176 -10.90 -1.76 -10.41
N GLU A 177 -9.83 -1.49 -9.67
CA GLU A 177 -9.90 -0.68 -8.45
C GLU A 177 -10.24 0.77 -8.73
N LEU A 178 -9.73 1.35 -9.82
CA LEU A 178 -10.09 2.71 -10.23
C LEU A 178 -11.59 2.82 -10.50
N THR A 179 -12.14 1.88 -11.29
CA THR A 179 -13.57 1.83 -11.57
C THR A 179 -14.40 1.71 -10.29
N LYS A 180 -14.02 0.78 -9.39
CA LYS A 180 -14.73 0.58 -8.11
C LYS A 180 -14.55 1.76 -7.15
N LYS A 181 -13.43 2.48 -7.22
CA LYS A 181 -13.21 3.72 -6.47
C LYS A 181 -14.17 4.81 -6.95
N ASP A 182 -14.34 4.94 -8.25
CA ASP A 182 -15.25 5.94 -8.81
C ASP A 182 -16.71 5.63 -8.42
N GLU A 183 -17.08 4.35 -8.36
CA GLU A 183 -18.35 3.94 -7.77
C GLU A 183 -18.47 4.30 -6.29
N PHE A 184 -17.41 4.09 -5.51
CA PHE A 184 -17.38 4.42 -4.08
C PHE A 184 -17.69 5.91 -3.84
N TYR A 185 -17.10 6.81 -4.62
CA TYR A 185 -17.36 8.25 -4.46
C TYR A 185 -18.72 8.66 -5.06
N SER A 186 -19.08 8.13 -6.23
CA SER A 186 -20.33 8.47 -6.93
C SER A 186 -21.58 8.05 -6.17
N LYS A 187 -21.59 6.83 -5.59
CA LYS A 187 -22.76 6.30 -4.84
C LYS A 187 -22.99 7.02 -3.51
N ASN A 188 -21.97 7.69 -2.98
CA ASN A 188 -22.04 8.29 -1.65
C ASN A 188 -22.17 9.82 -1.67
N GLY A 189 -22.16 10.46 -2.85
CA GLY A 189 -22.34 11.91 -2.99
C GLY A 189 -21.13 12.73 -2.55
N TRP A 190 -19.93 12.13 -2.55
CA TRP A 190 -18.67 12.80 -2.24
C TRP A 190 -18.01 13.15 -3.58
N CYS A 191 -18.46 14.25 -4.18
CA CYS A 191 -17.86 14.88 -5.36
C CYS A 191 -17.47 16.33 -5.04
#